data_AF-A0A383DSN8-F1
#
_entry.id   AF-A0A383DSN8-F1
#
_cell.length_a   1.000
_cell.length_b   1.000
_cell.length_c   1.000
_cell.angle_alpha   90.00
_cell.angle_beta   90.00
_cell.angle_gamma   90.00
#
_symmetry.space_group_name_H-M   'P 1'
#
loop_
_entity.id
_entity.type
_entity.pdbx_description
1 polymer ?
#
loop_
_entity_poly.entity_id
_entity_poly.type
_entity_poly.pdbx_seq_one_letter_code
_entity_poly.pdbx_strand_id
1 'polypeptide(L)'
;MNKLLIILMMTVLSLTVLAEDKHFDRNQLPQLNQEILDASDYSYEKVTIPTKDIIPVQTQRVRGLRVQEKGWLLNDEYRPLVVDQDNYLIDGHHRLDGIKELQIKHVRVLRVNASIEEIAEAFNEYQDHTSTYEPVTSVPDRTDLIPITQ
;
A
#
# COMPACT_ATOMS: atom_id res chain seq x y z
N MET A 1 -32.94 43.43 20.83
CA MET A 1 -31.54 43.43 20.36
C MET A 1 -31.00 42.01 20.42
N ASN A 2 -30.42 41.59 19.31
CA ASN A 2 -30.02 40.23 18.92
C ASN A 2 -29.16 39.46 19.93
N LYS A 3 -29.56 38.22 20.20
CA LYS A 3 -28.63 37.10 20.51
C LYS A 3 -29.10 35.76 19.91
N LEU A 4 -29.81 35.80 18.78
CA LEU A 4 -30.37 34.60 18.13
C LEU A 4 -29.86 34.41 16.69
N LEU A 5 -28.62 34.86 16.43
CA LEU A 5 -28.04 34.77 15.08
C LEU A 5 -26.53 34.57 15.10
N ILE A 6 -26.00 33.70 15.96
CA ILE A 6 -24.64 33.18 15.82
C ILE A 6 -24.72 31.74 16.34
N ILE A 7 -24.10 30.77 15.67
CA ILE A 7 -24.07 29.33 15.98
C ILE A 7 -25.21 28.50 15.33
N LEU A 8 -25.50 28.73 14.04
CA LEU A 8 -26.00 27.67 13.15
C LEU A 8 -25.27 27.72 11.80
N MET A 9 -23.95 27.87 11.86
CA MET A 9 -23.01 27.54 10.79
C MET A 9 -21.79 26.91 11.43
N MET A 10 -22.00 25.84 12.22
CA MET A 10 -21.01 24.79 12.33
C MET A 10 -21.09 24.03 11.02
N THR A 11 -20.52 24.66 10.00
CA THR A 11 -20.19 24.07 8.72
C THR A 11 -19.56 22.73 9.03
N VAL A 12 -20.24 21.66 8.69
CA VAL A 12 -19.64 20.34 8.59
C VAL A 12 -18.68 20.47 7.41
N LEU A 13 -17.51 21.05 7.66
CA LEU A 13 -16.40 21.01 6.74
C LEU A 13 -15.92 19.56 6.83
N SER A 14 -16.63 18.69 6.13
CA SER A 14 -16.16 17.36 5.82
C SER A 14 -14.83 17.59 5.12
N LEU A 15 -13.74 17.48 5.87
CA LEU A 15 -12.39 17.40 5.33
C LEU A 15 -12.37 16.10 4.53
N THR A 16 -12.78 16.18 3.27
CA THR A 16 -12.32 15.21 2.28
C THR A 16 -10.82 15.47 2.20
N VAL A 17 -10.04 14.72 2.97
CA VAL A 17 -8.61 14.58 2.73
C VAL A 17 -8.50 14.13 1.28
N LEU A 18 -8.19 15.06 0.39
CA LEU A 18 -7.77 14.71 -0.95
C LEU A 18 -6.45 13.98 -0.74
N ALA A 19 -6.41 12.70 -1.12
CA ALA A 19 -5.14 12.01 -1.24
C ALA A 19 -4.26 12.88 -2.16
N GLU A 20 -3.18 13.41 -1.61
CA GLU A 20 -2.12 14.02 -2.39
C GLU A 20 -1.64 13.01 -3.43
N ASP A 21 -1.50 13.45 -4.68
CA ASP A 21 -0.98 12.63 -5.78
C ASP A 21 0.53 12.43 -5.57
N LYS A 22 0.87 11.49 -4.68
CA LYS A 22 2.25 11.06 -4.41
C LYS A 22 2.68 10.01 -5.42
N HIS A 23 3.90 10.18 -5.94
CA HIS A 23 4.53 9.20 -6.83
C HIS A 23 5.95 8.91 -6.36
N PHE A 24 6.29 7.62 -6.25
CA PHE A 24 7.61 7.14 -5.86
C PHE A 24 8.10 6.07 -6.86
N ASP A 25 9.37 6.16 -7.22
CA ASP A 25 10.12 5.06 -7.82
C ASP A 25 10.30 3.92 -6.80
N ARG A 26 10.48 2.69 -7.28
CA ARG A 26 10.60 1.53 -6.38
C ARG A 26 11.76 1.65 -5.41
N ASN A 27 12.88 2.19 -5.89
CA ASN A 27 14.08 2.36 -5.09
C ASN A 27 13.97 3.48 -4.06
N GLN A 28 12.87 4.25 -4.03
CA GLN A 28 12.61 5.27 -3.03
C GLN A 28 11.83 4.74 -1.83
N LEU A 29 11.13 3.61 -1.98
CA LEU A 29 10.34 3.00 -0.91
C LEU A 29 11.04 1.79 -0.30
N PRO A 30 11.04 1.67 1.04
CA PRO A 30 11.65 0.54 1.72
C PRO A 30 10.79 -0.73 1.58
N GLN A 31 11.44 -1.90 1.57
CA GLN A 31 10.77 -3.19 1.64
C GLN A 31 10.63 -3.64 3.10
N LEU A 32 9.48 -3.35 3.72
CA LEU A 32 9.26 -3.54 5.15
C LEU A 32 8.47 -4.83 5.49
N ASN A 33 8.74 -5.38 6.65
CA ASN A 33 7.93 -6.44 7.27
C ASN A 33 7.74 -6.17 8.76
N GLN A 34 6.98 -7.04 9.43
CA GLN A 34 6.71 -6.89 10.85
C GLN A 34 7.98 -6.94 11.70
N GLU A 35 8.94 -7.80 11.37
CA GLU A 35 10.18 -7.96 12.15
C GLU A 35 11.04 -6.68 12.11
N ILE A 36 11.11 -6.01 10.96
CA ILE A 36 11.80 -4.73 10.80
C ILE A 36 11.09 -3.64 11.63
N LEU A 37 9.75 -3.59 11.57
CA LEU A 37 8.98 -2.62 12.34
C LEU A 37 9.08 -2.87 13.85
N ASP A 38 9.05 -4.14 14.28
CA ASP A 38 9.20 -4.56 15.68
C ASP A 38 10.59 -4.21 16.25
N ALA A 39 11.60 -4.08 15.38
CA ALA A 39 12.97 -3.67 15.74
C ALA A 39 13.20 -2.15 15.68
N SER A 40 12.19 -1.36 15.30
CA SER A 40 12.28 0.09 15.12
C SER A 40 11.57 0.87 16.24
N ASP A 41 11.78 2.19 16.28
CA ASP A 41 11.06 3.09 17.19
C ASP A 41 9.65 3.48 16.69
N TYR A 42 9.24 3.00 15.51
CA TYR A 42 7.95 3.35 14.91
C TYR A 42 6.83 2.47 15.44
N SER A 43 5.79 3.10 16.01
CA SER A 43 4.55 2.41 16.35
C SER A 43 3.73 2.09 15.10
N TYR A 44 3.11 0.91 15.08
CA TYR A 44 2.18 0.51 14.03
C TYR A 44 0.99 -0.27 14.61
N GLU A 45 -0.12 -0.30 13.88
CA GLU A 45 -1.29 -1.12 14.21
C GLU A 45 -1.50 -2.24 13.18
N LYS A 46 -1.99 -3.39 13.66
CA LYS A 46 -2.43 -4.50 12.82
C LYS A 46 -3.94 -4.39 12.60
N VAL A 47 -4.35 -4.09 11.38
CA VAL A 47 -5.75 -3.79 11.06
C VAL A 47 -6.14 -4.42 9.73
N THR A 48 -7.43 -4.77 9.60
CA THR A 48 -8.02 -5.20 8.34
C THR A 48 -8.81 -4.04 7.75
N ILE A 49 -8.49 -3.62 6.53
CA ILE A 49 -9.17 -2.49 5.87
C ILE A 49 -9.73 -2.89 4.50
N PRO A 50 -10.72 -2.15 3.96
CA PRO A 50 -11.17 -2.35 2.59
C PRO A 50 -10.03 -2.14 1.59
N THR A 51 -9.86 -3.06 0.63
CA THR A 51 -8.83 -2.98 -0.41
C THR A 51 -8.88 -1.66 -1.20
N LYS A 52 -10.09 -1.12 -1.38
CA LYS A 52 -10.33 0.15 -2.09
C LYS A 52 -9.77 1.38 -1.38
N ASP A 53 -9.44 1.26 -0.09
CA ASP A 53 -8.92 2.35 0.73
C ASP A 53 -7.37 2.39 0.71
N ILE A 54 -6.71 1.42 0.05
CA ILE A 54 -5.27 1.43 -0.19
C ILE A 54 -4.94 2.41 -1.32
N ILE A 55 -4.01 3.33 -1.08
CA ILE A 55 -3.58 4.34 -2.06
C ILE A 55 -2.20 3.93 -2.63
N PRO A 56 -2.13 3.36 -3.85
CA PRO A 56 -0.87 3.01 -4.47
C PRO A 56 -0.13 4.26 -4.97
N VAL A 57 1.17 4.33 -4.70
CA VAL A 57 2.03 5.48 -5.10
C VAL A 57 3.16 5.11 -6.05
N GLN A 58 3.32 3.83 -6.35
CA GLN A 58 4.38 3.32 -7.24
C GLN A 58 3.79 2.58 -8.44
N THR A 59 4.27 2.92 -9.64
CA THR A 59 3.88 2.29 -10.91
C THR A 59 4.82 1.15 -11.33
N GLN A 60 6.11 1.26 -11.00
CA GLN A 60 7.14 0.27 -11.33
C GLN A 60 6.92 -1.11 -10.68
N ARG A 61 7.34 -2.19 -11.35
CA ARG A 61 7.22 -3.59 -10.91
C ARG A 61 8.48 -4.42 -11.18
N VAL A 62 8.67 -5.49 -10.40
CA VAL A 62 9.69 -6.54 -10.60
C VAL A 62 9.05 -7.78 -11.23
N ARG A 63 9.71 -8.39 -12.22
CA ARG A 63 9.16 -9.57 -12.93
C ARG A 63 9.18 -10.83 -12.07
N GLY A 64 8.21 -11.73 -12.27
CA GLY A 64 8.24 -13.10 -11.73
C GLY A 64 7.72 -13.30 -10.29
N LEU A 65 7.40 -12.24 -9.55
CA LEU A 65 6.88 -12.35 -8.17
C LEU A 65 5.38 -12.68 -8.09
N ARG A 66 4.66 -12.53 -9.20
CA ARG A 66 3.20 -12.52 -9.23
C ARG A 66 2.55 -13.88 -8.97
N VAL A 67 3.19 -14.98 -9.39
CA VAL A 67 2.63 -16.34 -9.27
C VAL A 67 2.65 -16.84 -7.83
N GLN A 68 3.79 -16.66 -7.15
CA GLN A 68 3.95 -17.09 -5.76
C GLN A 68 3.01 -16.32 -4.82
N GLU A 69 2.91 -15.01 -4.99
CA GLU A 69 2.05 -14.14 -4.17
C GLU A 69 0.58 -14.55 -4.27
N LYS A 70 0.11 -14.95 -5.46
CA LYS A 70 -1.26 -15.47 -5.63
C LYS A 70 -1.52 -16.75 -4.84
N GLY A 71 -0.56 -17.67 -4.82
CA GLY A 71 -0.68 -18.91 -4.05
C GLY A 71 -0.86 -18.60 -2.56
N TRP A 72 -0.01 -17.73 -2.01
CA TRP A 72 -0.12 -17.30 -0.61
C TRP A 72 -1.39 -16.53 -0.31
N LEU A 73 -1.87 -15.70 -1.23
CA LEU A 73 -3.14 -14.98 -1.08
C LEU A 73 -4.33 -15.92 -1.01
N LEU A 74 -4.37 -16.96 -1.85
CA LEU A 74 -5.44 -17.96 -1.86
C LEU A 74 -5.46 -18.82 -0.58
N ASN A 75 -4.30 -19.04 0.03
CA ASN A 75 -4.15 -19.80 1.27
C ASN A 75 -4.23 -18.94 2.55
N ASP A 76 -4.41 -17.61 2.43
CA ASP A 76 -4.28 -16.64 3.53
C ASP A 76 -2.93 -16.68 4.28
N GLU A 77 -1.87 -17.09 3.59
CA GLU A 77 -0.49 -17.18 4.11
C GLU A 77 0.34 -15.93 3.81
N TYR A 78 -0.24 -14.97 3.08
CA TYR A 78 0.46 -13.74 2.71
C TYR A 78 0.80 -12.87 3.93
N ARG A 79 1.93 -12.16 3.85
CA ARG A 79 2.29 -11.13 4.84
C ARG A 79 1.33 -9.93 4.70
N PRO A 80 0.97 -9.21 5.78
CA PRO A 80 0.15 -7.99 5.69
C PRO A 80 0.82 -6.90 4.85
N LEU A 81 0.05 -6.10 4.11
CA LEU A 81 0.59 -4.92 3.41
C LEU A 81 1.15 -3.91 4.44
N VAL A 82 2.11 -3.07 4.05
CA VAL A 82 2.59 -1.98 4.92
C VAL A 82 2.11 -0.66 4.33
N VAL A 83 1.40 0.12 5.13
CA VAL A 83 0.85 1.42 4.73
C VAL A 83 1.22 2.49 5.75
N ASP A 84 1.26 3.74 5.31
CA ASP A 84 1.43 4.88 6.20
C ASP A 84 0.10 5.24 6.92
N GLN A 85 0.13 6.29 7.75
CA GLN A 85 -1.03 6.74 8.53
C GLN A 85 -2.26 7.10 7.66
N ASP A 86 -2.05 7.48 6.41
CA ASP A 86 -3.07 7.92 5.46
C ASP A 86 -3.45 6.82 4.43
N ASN A 87 -2.92 5.60 4.60
CA ASN A 87 -3.09 4.43 3.73
C ASN A 87 -2.32 4.48 2.40
N TYR A 88 -1.30 5.32 2.27
CA TYR A 88 -0.35 5.21 1.16
C TYR A 88 0.43 3.91 1.28
N LEU A 89 0.49 3.14 0.19
CA LEU A 89 1.14 1.85 0.17
C LEU A 89 2.67 2.02 0.17
N ILE A 90 3.32 1.50 1.22
CA ILE A 90 4.77 1.52 1.38
C ILE A 90 5.38 0.24 0.84
N ASP A 91 4.91 -0.92 1.34
CA ASP A 91 5.35 -2.23 0.88
C ASP A 91 4.17 -3.17 0.57
N GLY A 92 4.40 -4.05 -0.40
CA GLY A 92 3.43 -5.04 -0.85
C GLY A 92 2.75 -4.73 -2.18
N HIS A 93 3.38 -3.94 -3.05
CA HIS A 93 2.85 -3.59 -4.37
C HIS A 93 2.46 -4.81 -5.22
N HIS A 94 3.30 -5.86 -5.24
CA HIS A 94 2.97 -7.12 -5.93
C HIS A 94 1.81 -7.89 -5.29
N ARG A 95 1.72 -7.86 -3.95
CA ARG A 95 0.60 -8.42 -3.20
C ARG A 95 -0.69 -7.68 -3.52
N LEU A 96 -0.65 -6.35 -3.58
CA LEU A 96 -1.80 -5.52 -3.96
C LEU A 96 -2.29 -5.86 -5.38
N ASP A 97 -1.38 -6.10 -6.33
CA ASP A 97 -1.77 -6.52 -7.68
C ASP A 97 -2.52 -7.87 -7.66
N GLY A 98 -2.02 -8.85 -6.88
CA GLY A 98 -2.68 -10.14 -6.68
C GLY A 98 -4.04 -10.01 -5.98
N ILE A 99 -4.12 -9.19 -4.92
CA ILE A 99 -5.35 -8.85 -4.19
C ILE A 99 -6.41 -8.28 -5.14
N LYS A 100 -6.00 -7.34 -6.02
CA LYS A 100 -6.90 -6.71 -7.00
C LYS A 100 -7.40 -7.73 -8.03
N GLU A 101 -6.51 -8.60 -8.53
CA GLU A 101 -6.89 -9.63 -9.51
C GLU A 101 -7.83 -10.68 -8.91
N LEU A 102 -7.57 -11.12 -7.67
CA LEU A 102 -8.41 -12.06 -6.94
C LEU A 102 -9.68 -11.40 -6.36
N GLN A 103 -9.84 -10.09 -6.55
CA GLN A 103 -10.98 -9.30 -6.08
C GLN A 103 -11.22 -9.38 -4.56
N ILE A 104 -10.16 -9.60 -3.78
CA ILE A 104 -10.21 -9.63 -2.31
C ILE A 104 -10.66 -8.26 -1.80
N LYS A 105 -11.70 -8.23 -0.96
CA LYS A 105 -12.36 -6.98 -0.54
C LYS A 105 -11.77 -6.34 0.70
N HIS A 106 -11.16 -7.14 1.57
CA HIS A 106 -10.56 -6.71 2.81
C HIS A 106 -9.19 -7.35 2.97
N VAL A 107 -8.21 -6.57 3.43
CA VAL A 107 -6.81 -6.99 3.48
C VAL A 107 -6.19 -6.65 4.83
N ARG A 108 -5.27 -7.51 5.28
CA ARG A 108 -4.47 -7.28 6.48
C ARG A 108 -3.39 -6.25 6.16
N VAL A 109 -3.26 -5.23 7.00
CA VAL A 109 -2.22 -4.19 6.90
C VAL A 109 -1.51 -3.96 8.24
N LEU A 110 -0.25 -3.57 8.16
CA LEU A 110 0.49 -2.88 9.20
C LEU A 110 0.42 -1.39 8.87
N ARG A 111 -0.37 -0.62 9.64
CA ARG A 111 -0.47 0.83 9.47
C ARG A 111 0.53 1.49 10.40
N VAL A 112 1.55 2.11 9.83
CA VAL A 112 2.60 2.82 10.58
C VAL A 112 2.10 4.22 10.91
N ASN A 113 2.25 4.66 12.15
CA ASN A 113 1.83 5.99 12.59
C ASN A 113 2.88 7.07 12.25
N ALA A 114 3.14 7.24 10.96
CA ALA A 114 4.05 8.21 10.36
C ALA A 114 3.68 8.43 8.89
N SER A 115 4.19 9.49 8.26
CA SER A 115 4.01 9.69 6.81
C SER A 115 4.92 8.77 5.99
N ILE A 116 4.51 8.48 4.76
CA ILE A 116 5.35 7.71 3.81
C ILE A 116 6.74 8.35 3.58
N GLU A 117 6.87 9.67 3.64
CA GLU A 117 8.16 10.37 3.53
C GLU A 117 9.08 10.11 4.73
N GLU A 118 8.54 10.21 5.94
CA GLU A 118 9.28 9.92 7.18
C GLU A 118 9.76 8.48 7.19
N ILE A 119 8.90 7.55 6.74
CA ILE A 119 9.22 6.12 6.68
C ILE A 119 10.26 5.86 5.59
N ALA A 120 10.15 6.49 4.41
CA ALA A 120 11.12 6.35 3.34
C ALA A 120 12.52 6.84 3.75
N GLU A 121 12.59 7.94 4.49
CA GLU A 121 13.85 8.49 5.01
C GLU A 121 14.46 7.57 6.09
N ALA A 122 13.65 7.18 7.09
CA ALA A 122 14.13 6.42 8.25
C ALA A 122 14.56 4.99 7.90
N PHE A 123 13.92 4.37 6.92
CA PHE A 123 14.18 2.98 6.51
C PHE A 123 14.92 2.88 5.17
N ASN A 124 15.67 3.91 4.77
CA ASN A 124 16.35 3.93 3.47
C ASN A 124 17.29 2.73 3.23
N GLU A 125 17.84 2.12 4.30
CA GLU A 125 18.69 0.94 4.21
C GLU A 125 17.95 -0.31 3.71
N TYR A 126 16.62 -0.31 3.77
CA TYR A 126 15.74 -1.37 3.29
C TYR A 126 15.19 -1.11 1.88
N GLN A 127 15.68 -0.08 1.19
CA GLN A 127 15.35 0.16 -0.22
C GLN A 127 15.92 -0.94 -1.11
N ASP A 128 15.16 -1.33 -2.14
CA ASP A 128 15.56 -2.38 -3.07
C ASP A 128 15.76 -1.82 -4.49
N HIS A 129 17.01 -1.89 -4.94
CA HIS A 129 17.49 -1.40 -6.24
C HIS A 129 17.41 -2.46 -7.36
N THR A 130 16.69 -3.56 -7.14
CA THR A 130 16.39 -4.55 -8.18
C THR A 130 15.78 -3.87 -9.42
N SER A 131 16.25 -4.26 -10.60
CA SER A 131 15.80 -3.69 -11.88
C SER A 131 14.27 -3.80 -12.04
N THR A 132 13.64 -2.69 -12.40
CA THR A 132 12.19 -2.57 -12.54
C THR A 132 11.76 -2.28 -13.96
N TYR A 133 10.46 -2.44 -14.22
CA TYR A 133 9.82 -1.99 -15.45
C TYR A 133 8.49 -1.30 -15.12
N GLU A 134 8.04 -0.44 -16.04
CA GLU A 134 6.70 0.14 -16.00
C GLU A 134 5.73 -0.73 -16.80
N PRO A 135 4.65 -1.25 -16.21
CA PRO A 135 3.67 -2.05 -16.94
C PRO A 135 2.88 -1.18 -17.93
N VAL A 136 2.88 -1.58 -19.21
CA VAL A 136 2.21 -0.85 -20.31
C VAL A 136 0.67 -0.83 -20.14
N THR A 137 0.12 -1.82 -19.41
CA THR A 137 -1.30 -1.90 -18.97
C THR A 137 -1.38 -2.75 -17.69
N SER A 138 -2.52 -2.76 -16.99
CA SER A 138 -2.78 -3.69 -15.86
C SER A 138 -2.85 -5.18 -16.29
N VAL A 139 -2.62 -5.48 -17.57
CA VAL A 139 -2.56 -6.84 -18.07
C VAL A 139 -1.19 -7.43 -17.72
N PRO A 140 -1.13 -8.60 -17.06
CA PRO A 140 0.15 -9.25 -16.75
C PRO A 140 1.03 -9.47 -17.98
N ASP A 141 2.34 -9.25 -17.83
CA ASP A 141 3.32 -9.63 -18.86
C ASP A 141 3.25 -11.14 -19.09
N ARG A 142 3.53 -11.58 -20.32
CA ARG A 142 3.58 -13.02 -20.68
C ARG A 142 4.56 -13.80 -19.80
N THR A 143 5.61 -13.15 -19.29
CA THR A 143 6.55 -13.77 -18.36
C THR A 143 5.97 -13.97 -16.94
N ASP A 144 4.87 -13.29 -16.61
CA ASP A 144 4.13 -13.40 -15.36
C ASP A 144 2.90 -14.34 -15.46
N LEU A 145 2.69 -14.99 -16.61
CA LEU A 145 1.62 -15.95 -16.86
C LEU A 145 2.15 -17.38 -16.66
N ILE A 146 1.42 -18.20 -15.90
CA ILE A 146 1.68 -19.64 -15.85
C ILE A 146 1.22 -20.23 -17.20
N PRO A 147 2.04 -21.00 -17.93
CA PRO A 147 1.56 -21.78 -19.06
C PRO A 147 0.58 -22.82 -18.52
N ILE A 148 -0.71 -22.65 -18.82
CA ILE A 148 -1.72 -23.65 -18.54
C ILE A 148 -1.42 -24.82 -19.47
N THR A 149 -0.75 -25.86 -18.96
CA THR A 149 -0.59 -27.10 -19.72
C THR A 149 -1.95 -27.79 -19.70
N GLN A 150 -2.54 -27.99 -20.88
CA GLN A 150 -3.75 -28.79 -21.06
C GLN A 150 -3.48 -30.27 -20.83
#